data_AF-D4YU95-F1
#
_entry.id   AF-D4YU95-F1
#
_cell.length_a   1.000
_cell.length_b   1.000
_cell.length_c   1.000
_cell.angle_alpha   90.00
_cell.angle_beta   90.00
_cell.angle_gamma   90.00
#
_symmetry.space_group_name_H-M   'P 1'
#
loop_
_entity.id
_entity.type
_entity.pdbx_description
1 polymer ?
#
loop_
_entity_poly.entity_id
_entity_poly.type
_entity_poly.pdbx_seq_one_letter_code
_entity_poly.pdbx_strand_id
1 'polypeptide(L)' 'MKEKAKWLTSLIAINLIGLLLITLYSAYYSFGTMIFGVHKADAIIDFWHSEMLLGIPFLIGFNLLAIINAIYRKIKNGKK' A
#
# COMPACT_ATOMS: atom_id res chain seq x y z
N MET A 1 -19.36 18.19 5.25
CA MET A 1 -19.22 16.88 4.57
C MET A 1 -18.05 16.82 3.57
N LYS A 2 -17.75 17.90 2.81
CA LYS A 2 -16.69 17.93 1.78
C LYS A 2 -15.28 17.58 2.29
N GLU A 3 -14.87 18.08 3.46
CA GLU A 3 -13.52 17.84 4.02
C GLU A 3 -13.24 16.38 4.40
N LYS A 4 -14.19 15.70 5.07
CA LYS A 4 -14.04 14.28 5.45
C LYS A 4 -14.01 13.37 4.22
N ALA A 5 -14.86 13.64 3.24
CA ALA A 5 -14.88 12.92 1.97
C ALA A 5 -13.57 13.11 1.19
N LYS A 6 -13.03 14.34 1.16
CA LYS A 6 -11.74 14.66 0.53
C LYS A 6 -10.58 13.93 1.23
N TRP A 7 -10.57 13.89 2.55
CA TRP A 7 -9.58 13.13 3.31
C TRP A 7 -9.65 11.63 3.01
N LEU A 8 -10.85 11.05 3.04
CA LEU A 8 -11.05 9.62 2.76
C LEU A 8 -10.67 9.24 1.32
N THR A 9 -11.08 10.04 0.34
CA THR A 9 -10.71 9.81 -1.07
C THR A 9 -9.22 9.94 -1.31
N SER A 10 -8.54 10.87 -0.61
CA SER A 10 -7.08 10.99 -0.67
C SER A 10 -6.39 9.78 -0.07
N LEU A 11 -6.89 9.26 1.06
CA LEU A 11 -6.36 8.05 1.69
C LEU A 11 -6.53 6.82 0.79
N ILE A 12 -7.69 6.66 0.15
CA ILE A 12 -7.95 5.61 -0.83
C ILE A 12 -7.00 5.74 -2.02
N ALA A 13 -6.84 6.94 -2.58
CA ALA A 13 -5.94 7.16 -3.71
C ALA A 13 -4.48 6.81 -3.39
N ILE A 14 -3.99 7.17 -2.20
CA ILE A 14 -2.62 6.82 -1.79
C ILE A 14 -2.46 5.31 -1.61
N ASN A 15 -3.44 4.64 -0.98
CA ASN A 15 -3.41 3.19 -0.86
C ASN A 15 -3.40 2.51 -2.23
N LEU A 16 -4.22 2.96 -3.18
CA LEU A 16 -4.26 2.42 -4.54
C LEU A 16 -2.93 2.62 -5.28
N ILE A 17 -2.35 3.83 -5.23
CA ILE A 17 -1.07 4.13 -5.88
C ILE A 17 0.06 3.30 -5.25
N GLY A 18 0.10 3.22 -3.92
CA GLY A 18 1.11 2.44 -3.22
C GLY A 18 1.01 0.94 -3.53
N LEU A 19 -0.20 0.38 -3.53
CA LEU A 19 -0.42 -1.00 -3.96
C LEU A 19 0.00 -1.22 -5.42
N LEU A 20 -0.34 -0.30 -6.32
CA LEU A 20 0.06 -0.40 -7.74
C LEU A 20 1.58 -0.44 -7.89
N LEU A 21 2.32 0.38 -7.14
CA LEU A 21 3.78 0.37 -7.14
C LEU A 21 4.35 -0.94 -6.58
N ILE A 22 3.74 -1.47 -5.51
CA ILE A 22 4.12 -2.77 -4.94
C ILE A 22 3.85 -3.89 -5.95
N THR A 23 2.70 -3.89 -6.62
CA THR A 23 2.36 -4.83 -7.68
C THR A 23 3.37 -4.77 -8.83
N LEU A 24 3.76 -3.57 -9.27
CA LEU A 24 4.80 -3.41 -10.29
C LEU A 24 6.15 -3.97 -9.84
N TYR A 25 6.55 -3.67 -8.60
CA TYR A 25 7.78 -4.19 -8.00
C TYR A 25 7.77 -5.72 -7.94
N SER A 26 6.71 -6.31 -7.39
CA SER A 26 6.54 -7.77 -7.30
C SER A 26 6.51 -8.40 -8.69
N ALA A 27 5.84 -7.78 -9.67
CA ALA A 27 5.80 -8.30 -11.02
C ALA A 27 7.20 -8.30 -11.67
N TYR A 28 7.97 -7.22 -11.48
CA TYR A 28 9.33 -7.12 -12.02
C TYR A 28 10.26 -8.20 -11.44
N TYR A 29 10.26 -8.37 -10.11
CA TYR A 29 11.16 -9.33 -9.47
C TYR A 29 10.72 -10.79 -9.60
N SER A 30 9.42 -11.06 -9.66
CA SER A 30 8.91 -12.44 -9.72
C SER A 30 8.73 -12.94 -11.16
N PHE A 31 8.24 -12.12 -12.09
CA PHE A 31 8.10 -12.53 -13.49
C PHE A 31 9.32 -12.15 -14.34
N GLY A 32 10.14 -11.18 -13.92
CA GLY A 32 11.40 -10.90 -14.59
C GLY A 32 12.36 -12.08 -14.56
N THR A 33 12.29 -12.96 -13.56
CA THR A 33 13.12 -14.17 -13.48
C THR A 33 12.73 -15.25 -14.49
N MET A 34 11.54 -15.16 -15.10
CA MET A 34 11.13 -16.07 -16.18
C MET A 34 12.04 -15.98 -17.40
N ILE A 35 12.69 -14.84 -17.64
CA ILE A 35 13.68 -14.70 -18.73
C ILE A 35 14.91 -15.59 -18.52
N PHE A 36 15.15 -16.04 -17.29
CA PHE A 36 16.23 -16.94 -16.90
C PHE A 36 15.78 -18.41 -16.78
N GLY A 37 14.57 -18.75 -17.27
CA GLY A 37 14.08 -20.15 -17.33
C GLY A 37 13.31 -20.65 -16.11
N VAL A 38 12.92 -19.77 -15.18
CA VAL A 38 12.07 -20.12 -14.03
C VAL A 38 10.68 -20.55 -14.50
N HIS A 39 10.14 -21.61 -13.89
CA HIS A 39 8.80 -22.11 -14.21
C HIS A 39 7.72 -21.12 -13.77
N LYS A 40 6.67 -21.01 -14.60
CA LYS A 40 5.56 -20.08 -14.37
C LYS A 40 4.85 -20.26 -13.03
N ALA A 41 4.80 -21.49 -12.51
CA ALA A 41 4.18 -21.78 -11.22
C ALA A 41 4.94 -21.13 -10.06
N ASP A 42 6.27 -21.24 -10.05
CA ASP A 42 7.12 -20.69 -8.98
C ASP A 42 7.09 -19.17 -8.97
N ALA A 43 7.16 -18.55 -10.15
CA ALA A 43 7.06 -17.10 -10.30
C ALA A 43 5.73 -16.51 -9.78
N ILE A 44 4.62 -17.24 -9.92
CA ILE A 44 3.32 -16.81 -9.38
C ILE A 44 3.33 -16.86 -7.84
N ILE A 45 3.92 -17.90 -7.26
CA ILE A 45 4.03 -18.04 -5.80
C ILE A 45 4.89 -16.90 -5.23
N ASP A 46 6.04 -16.65 -5.85
CA ASP A 46 6.95 -15.58 -5.44
C ASP A 46 6.31 -14.19 -5.57
N PHE A 47 5.49 -13.99 -6.62
CA PHE A 47 4.74 -12.76 -6.83
C PHE A 47 3.77 -12.49 -5.66
N TRP A 48 2.92 -13.46 -5.33
CA TRP A 48 1.95 -13.30 -4.25
C TRP A 48 2.62 -13.20 -2.88
N HIS A 49 3.72 -13.92 -2.67
CA HIS A 49 4.51 -13.79 -1.44
C HIS A 49 5.06 -12.37 -1.29
N SER A 50 5.61 -11.79 -2.35
CA SER A 50 6.14 -10.42 -2.36
C SER A 50 5.03 -9.38 -2.19
N GLU A 51 3.88 -9.56 -2.84
CA GLU A 51 2.72 -8.69 -2.66
C GLU A 51 2.19 -8.71 -1.23
N MET A 52 2.09 -9.87 -0.59
CA MET A 52 1.66 -9.95 0.80
C MET A 52 2.69 -9.35 1.75
N LEU A 53 3.97 -9.67 1.55
CA LEU A 53 5.06 -9.21 2.39
C LEU A 53 5.21 -7.69 2.40
N LEU A 54 4.99 -7.03 1.24
CA LEU A 54 5.11 -5.57 1.11
C LEU A 54 3.76 -4.85 1.28
N GLY A 55 2.70 -5.41 0.71
CA GLY A 55 1.36 -4.83 0.69
C GLY A 55 0.70 -4.77 2.06
N ILE A 56 0.80 -5.84 2.86
CA ILE A 56 0.17 -5.88 4.19
C ILE A 56 0.79 -4.83 5.13
N PRO A 57 2.12 -4.75 5.30
CA PRO A 57 2.73 -3.72 6.14
C PRO A 57 2.49 -2.30 5.62
N PHE A 58 2.50 -2.10 4.30
CA PHE A 58 2.19 -0.80 3.69
C PHE A 58 0.77 -0.34 4.06
N LEU A 59 -0.24 -1.19 3.85
CA LEU A 59 -1.63 -0.86 4.14
C LEU A 59 -1.82 -0.58 5.65
N ILE A 60 -1.32 -1.44 6.52
CA ILE A 60 -1.45 -1.25 7.96
C ILE A 60 -0.73 0.03 8.40
N GLY A 61 0.53 0.19 8.02
CA GLY A 61 1.37 1.32 8.41
C GLY A 61 0.80 2.66 7.94
N PHE A 62 0.42 2.77 6.67
CA PHE A 62 -0.06 4.03 6.11
C PHE A 62 -1.43 4.43 6.69
N ASN A 63 -2.36 3.47 6.85
CA ASN A 63 -3.66 3.75 7.45
C ASN A 63 -3.53 4.11 8.95
N LEU A 64 -2.67 3.43 9.72
CA LEU A 64 -2.39 3.81 11.11
C LEU A 64 -1.81 5.22 11.20
N LEU A 65 -0.83 5.57 10.38
CA LEU A 65 -0.24 6.91 10.34
C LEU A 65 -1.29 7.98 10.02
N ALA A 66 -2.19 7.71 9.06
CA ALA A 66 -3.26 8.63 8.71
C ALA A 66 -4.24 8.85 9.88
N ILE A 67 -4.60 7.79 10.61
CA ILE A 67 -5.46 7.87 11.79
C ILE A 67 -4.76 8.65 12.92
N ILE A 68 -3.50 8.33 13.23
CA ILE A 68 -2.71 9.01 14.26
C ILE A 68 -2.63 10.51 13.95
N ASN A 69 -2.33 10.89 12.71
CA ASN A 69 -2.28 12.29 12.31
C ASN A 69 -3.65 12.97 12.44
N ALA A 70 -4.74 12.29 12.07
CA ALA A 70 -6.08 12.84 12.22
C ALA A 70 -6.43 13.10 13.70
N ILE A 71 -6.10 12.15 14.60
CA ILE A 71 -6.27 12.29 16.05
C ILE A 71 -5.42 13.44 16.59
N TYR A 72 -4.14 13.49 16.23
CA TYR A 72 -3.22 14.54 16.67
C TYR A 72 -3.70 15.94 16.27
N ARG A 73 -4.15 16.13 15.02
CA ARG A 73 -4.73 17.40 14.56
C ARG A 73 -5.97 17.78 15.36
N LYS A 74 -6.84 16.81 15.69
CA LYS A 74 -8.04 17.05 16.51
C LYS A 74 -7.68 17.50 17.93
N ILE A 75 -6.70 16.85 18.57
CA ILE A 75 -6.23 17.22 19.92
C ILE A 75 -5.59 18.62 19.90
N LYS A 76 -4.72 18.89 18.92
CA LYS A 76 -4.04 20.19 18.80
C LYS A 76 -5.03 21.34 18.58
N ASN A 77 -6.03 21.14 17.72
CA ASN A 77 -7.02 22.16 17.40
C ASN A 77 -8.11 22.32 18.46
N GLY A 78 -8.35 21.30 19.31
CA GLY A 78 -9.26 21.40 20.46
C GLY A 78 -8.61 22.03 21.71
N LYS A 79 -7.31 22.26 21.70
CA LYS A 79 -6.57 23.05 22.72
C LYS A 79 -6.45 24.54 22.37
N LYS A 80 -6.95 24.95 21.21
CA LYS A 80 -7.14 26.35 20.82
C LYS A 80 -8.60 26.72 21.02
#